data_AF-A0A368FNK2-F1
#
_entry.id   AF-A0A368FNK2-F1
#
_cell.length_a   1.000
_cell.length_b   1.000
_cell.length_c   1.000
_cell.angle_alpha   90.00
_cell.angle_beta   90.00
_cell.angle_gamma   90.00
#
_symmetry.space_group_name_H-M   'P 1'
#
loop_
_entity.id
_entity.type
_entity.pdbx_description
1 polymer ?
#
loop_
_entity_poly.entity_id
_entity_poly.type
_entity_poly.pdbx_seq_one_letter_code
_entity_poly.pdbx_strand_id
1 'polypeptide(L)'
;MLEFLLFFKLRKATKKKYHGEEDDSGDENHLYAAKILETIILECGTHAAEVMPTIIVTVLRRLMKPSEEGLSELRPLLFLVIVAALYTCTELSLNYIHQIAEPNQNPLDYICEELVELNKKFEGIHNRRLALFGICVLFLLPSSARPTLINTNPRKVLEASLAIFDNLQRALKTQAQNRKDESGSEESEAESDDEGDTVAKPKKGARHRKVQSEHLSDDEDEIDEMSLDYIDAMAKECKRIGGDSDGNGGDDNDSDSAIESSFFEETDTEQFATKFDDDDGPDVFVFFKQTMEQFESREPELFAGMVGNLSTETAESLQNLIKVSTFQFSFLKLGSLARSEADIS
;
A
#
# COMPACT_ATOMS: atom_id res chain seq x y z
N MET A 1 8.43 -26.66 -4.42
CA MET A 1 7.78 -25.71 -3.48
C MET A 1 7.18 -24.53 -4.26
N LEU A 2 7.94 -23.86 -5.14
CA LEU A 2 7.41 -22.84 -6.07
C LEU A 2 6.22 -23.33 -6.90
N GLU A 3 6.32 -24.51 -7.54
CA GLU A 3 5.19 -25.06 -8.30
C GLU A 3 3.94 -25.28 -7.45
N PHE A 4 4.10 -25.63 -6.17
CA PHE A 4 2.98 -25.85 -5.26
C PHE A 4 2.30 -24.54 -4.85
N LEU A 5 3.09 -23.48 -4.61
CA LEU A 5 2.57 -22.14 -4.29
C LEU A 5 1.89 -21.50 -5.51
N LEU A 6 2.50 -21.65 -6.70
CA LEU A 6 1.93 -21.23 -7.98
C LEU A 6 0.61 -21.98 -8.22
N PHE A 7 0.60 -23.30 -8.04
CA PHE A 7 -0.60 -24.12 -8.20
C PHE A 7 -1.71 -23.73 -7.20
N PHE A 8 -1.38 -23.38 -5.96
CA PHE A 8 -2.37 -22.94 -4.98
C PHE A 8 -2.95 -21.55 -5.31
N LYS A 9 -2.11 -20.58 -5.69
CA LYS A 9 -2.54 -19.23 -6.12
C LYS A 9 -3.38 -19.30 -7.41
N LEU A 10 -2.96 -20.09 -8.41
CA LEU A 10 -3.74 -20.35 -9.63
C LEU A 10 -5.06 -21.09 -9.35
N ARG A 11 -5.08 -22.04 -8.41
CA ARG A 11 -6.29 -22.79 -8.05
C ARG A 11 -7.31 -21.96 -7.28
N LYS A 12 -6.87 -20.99 -6.49
CA LYS A 12 -7.75 -20.02 -5.80
C LYS A 12 -8.39 -19.07 -6.82
N ALA A 13 -7.61 -18.55 -7.77
CA ALA A 13 -8.09 -17.69 -8.86
C ALA A 13 -9.08 -18.40 -9.81
N THR A 14 -8.82 -19.68 -10.15
CA THR A 14 -9.68 -20.44 -11.08
C THR A 14 -10.97 -20.99 -10.45
N LYS A 15 -11.02 -21.17 -9.11
CA LYS A 15 -12.23 -21.68 -8.43
C LYS A 15 -13.41 -20.71 -8.42
N LYS A 16 -13.18 -19.41 -8.62
CA LYS A 16 -14.25 -18.39 -8.67
C LYS A 16 -14.95 -18.33 -10.05
N LYS A 17 -14.38 -18.98 -11.10
CA LYS A 17 -14.77 -18.76 -12.52
C LYS A 17 -15.72 -19.79 -13.14
N TYR A 18 -16.20 -20.79 -12.39
CA TYR A 18 -17.20 -21.74 -12.91
C TYR A 18 -18.61 -21.35 -12.49
N HIS A 19 -19.11 -20.18 -12.89
CA HIS A 19 -20.52 -19.89 -13.18
C HIS A 19 -20.50 -18.73 -14.20
N GLY A 20 -20.92 -19.01 -15.43
CA GLY A 20 -20.41 -18.33 -16.62
C GLY A 20 -21.10 -17.04 -17.05
N GLU A 21 -20.39 -16.32 -17.92
CA GLU A 21 -20.87 -15.53 -19.06
C GLU A 21 -19.63 -15.16 -19.91
N GLU A 22 -19.63 -15.56 -21.19
CA GLU A 22 -18.50 -15.43 -22.12
C GLU A 22 -18.65 -14.12 -22.92
N ASP A 23 -18.06 -13.02 -22.42
CA ASP A 23 -17.42 -11.99 -23.28
C ASP A 23 -16.51 -11.04 -22.46
N ASP A 24 -16.72 -10.90 -21.15
CA ASP A 24 -15.85 -10.11 -20.23
C ASP A 24 -14.65 -10.93 -19.69
N SER A 25 -14.66 -12.24 -19.97
CA SER A 25 -13.74 -13.20 -19.35
C SER A 25 -12.27 -13.02 -19.77
N GLY A 26 -12.01 -12.32 -20.88
CA GLY A 26 -10.67 -12.12 -21.45
C GLY A 26 -9.87 -11.02 -20.77
N ASP A 27 -10.52 -9.91 -20.42
CA ASP A 27 -9.85 -8.75 -19.82
C ASP A 27 -9.52 -8.99 -18.35
N GLU A 28 -10.44 -9.61 -17.60
CA GLU A 28 -10.17 -10.10 -16.25
C GLU A 28 -8.97 -11.06 -16.22
N ASN A 29 -8.86 -11.97 -17.21
CA ASN A 29 -7.73 -12.90 -17.29
C ASN A 29 -6.39 -12.17 -17.43
N HIS A 30 -6.37 -11.01 -18.11
CA HIS A 30 -5.17 -10.20 -18.25
C HIS A 30 -4.80 -9.50 -16.94
N LEU A 31 -5.78 -9.04 -16.15
CA LEU A 31 -5.55 -8.45 -14.82
C LEU A 31 -4.89 -9.48 -13.88
N TYR A 32 -5.46 -10.68 -13.80
CA TYR A 32 -4.91 -11.76 -12.98
C TYR A 32 -3.54 -12.22 -13.48
N ALA A 33 -3.34 -12.28 -14.81
CA ALA A 33 -2.03 -12.62 -15.37
C ALA A 33 -0.97 -11.60 -14.97
N ALA A 34 -1.25 -10.29 -15.06
CA ALA A 34 -0.34 -9.25 -14.61
C ALA A 34 0.00 -9.40 -13.12
N LYS A 35 -1.03 -9.61 -12.27
CA LYS A 35 -0.82 -9.78 -10.82
C LYS A 35 -0.01 -11.03 -10.47
N ILE A 36 -0.20 -12.13 -11.19
CA ILE A 36 0.60 -13.36 -11.03
C ILE A 36 2.07 -13.10 -11.42
N LEU A 37 2.33 -12.38 -12.52
CA LEU A 37 3.69 -12.05 -12.95
C LEU A 37 4.42 -11.19 -11.92
N GLU A 38 3.75 -10.17 -11.38
CA GLU A 38 4.25 -9.34 -10.29
C GLU A 38 4.57 -10.18 -9.05
N THR A 39 3.62 -11.04 -8.64
CA THR A 39 3.80 -11.96 -7.50
C THR A 39 5.01 -12.88 -7.70
N ILE A 40 5.19 -13.45 -8.89
CA ILE A 40 6.34 -14.32 -9.20
C ILE A 40 7.65 -13.56 -8.98
N ILE A 41 7.73 -12.31 -9.44
CA ILE A 41 8.92 -11.48 -9.30
C ILE A 41 9.23 -11.21 -7.83
N LEU A 42 8.24 -10.75 -7.07
CA LEU A 42 8.41 -10.38 -5.65
C LEU A 42 8.73 -11.60 -4.77
N GLU A 43 8.04 -12.72 -4.97
CA GLU A 43 8.22 -13.93 -4.15
C GLU A 43 9.51 -14.69 -4.45
N CYS A 44 9.88 -14.76 -5.73
CA CYS A 44 11.03 -15.53 -6.15
C CYS A 44 12.33 -14.71 -6.06
N GLY A 45 12.22 -13.38 -6.05
CA GLY A 45 13.37 -12.50 -5.97
C GLY A 45 14.35 -12.74 -7.12
N THR A 46 15.63 -12.87 -6.79
CA THR A 46 16.69 -13.20 -7.74
C THR A 46 16.53 -14.58 -8.38
N HIS A 47 15.75 -15.51 -7.81
CA HIS A 47 15.49 -16.82 -8.41
C HIS A 47 14.59 -16.73 -9.65
N ALA A 48 13.89 -15.60 -9.87
CA ALA A 48 13.16 -15.33 -11.11
C ALA A 48 14.06 -14.80 -12.25
N ALA A 49 15.38 -14.70 -12.06
CA ALA A 49 16.29 -14.09 -13.04
C ALA A 49 16.21 -14.72 -14.45
N GLU A 50 15.92 -16.02 -14.58
CA GLU A 50 15.80 -16.69 -15.87
C GLU A 50 14.53 -16.28 -16.65
N VAL A 51 13.43 -15.99 -15.95
CA VAL A 51 12.14 -15.62 -16.56
C VAL A 51 11.94 -14.11 -16.67
N MET A 52 12.65 -13.33 -15.85
CA MET A 52 12.63 -11.86 -15.82
C MET A 52 12.75 -11.20 -17.21
N PRO A 53 13.67 -11.64 -18.10
CA PRO A 53 13.84 -11.02 -19.42
C PRO A 53 12.57 -11.11 -20.25
N THR A 54 11.95 -12.30 -20.28
CA THR A 54 10.72 -12.54 -21.04
C THR A 54 9.56 -11.72 -20.48
N ILE A 55 9.46 -11.62 -19.15
CA ILE A 55 8.41 -10.82 -18.49
C ILE A 55 8.56 -9.34 -18.83
N ILE A 56 9.73 -8.74 -18.56
CA ILE A 56 9.99 -7.31 -18.80
C ILE A 56 9.69 -6.95 -20.26
N VAL A 57 10.27 -7.70 -21.21
CA VAL A 57 10.14 -7.40 -22.63
C VAL A 57 8.70 -7.53 -23.10
N THR A 58 7.97 -8.54 -22.64
CA THR A 58 6.57 -8.77 -23.05
C THR A 58 5.65 -7.68 -22.48
N VAL A 59 5.78 -7.39 -21.19
CA VAL A 59 4.96 -6.40 -20.50
C VAL A 59 5.22 -5.00 -21.02
N LEU A 60 6.48 -4.61 -21.18
CA LEU A 60 6.83 -3.25 -21.59
C LEU A 60 6.43 -2.99 -23.05
N ARG A 61 6.57 -3.98 -23.95
CA ARG A 61 6.01 -3.89 -25.32
C ARG A 61 4.49 -3.75 -25.32
N ARG A 62 3.79 -4.30 -24.33
CA ARG A 62 2.33 -4.15 -24.20
C ARG A 62 1.98 -2.75 -23.69
N LEU A 63 2.70 -2.23 -22.70
CA LEU A 63 2.51 -0.87 -22.15
C LEU A 63 2.74 0.23 -23.20
N MET A 64 3.80 0.09 -24.01
CA MET A 64 4.19 1.06 -25.03
C MET A 64 3.29 1.06 -26.27
N LYS A 65 2.33 0.13 -26.38
CA LYS A 65 1.30 0.19 -27.42
C LYS A 65 0.25 1.25 -27.05
N PRO A 66 -0.34 1.94 -28.04
CA PRO A 66 -1.50 2.79 -27.80
C PRO A 66 -2.57 1.99 -27.05
N SER A 67 -3.14 2.58 -26.00
CA SER A 67 -4.18 1.92 -25.21
C SER A 67 -5.35 1.57 -26.11
N GLU A 68 -5.67 0.28 -26.19
CA GLU A 68 -6.90 -0.21 -26.80
C GLU A 68 -8.07 0.18 -25.88
N GLU A 69 -9.22 0.56 -26.45
CA GLU A 69 -10.44 0.85 -25.69
C GLU A 69 -10.79 -0.38 -24.82
N GLY A 70 -10.95 -0.20 -23.51
CA GLY A 70 -11.30 -1.26 -22.55
C GLY A 70 -10.22 -1.70 -21.58
N LEU A 71 -8.93 -1.35 -21.78
CA LEU A 71 -7.82 -1.83 -20.93
C LEU A 71 -7.30 -0.81 -19.89
N SER A 72 -8.15 0.11 -19.42
CA SER A 72 -7.72 1.19 -18.51
C SER A 72 -7.20 0.68 -17.17
N GLU A 73 -7.79 -0.38 -16.62
CA GLU A 73 -7.43 -0.98 -15.33
C GLU A 73 -6.21 -1.90 -15.43
N LEU A 74 -5.96 -2.48 -16.60
CA LEU A 74 -4.81 -3.34 -16.84
C LEU A 74 -3.49 -2.56 -16.84
N ARG A 75 -3.53 -1.30 -17.28
CA ARG A 75 -2.33 -0.48 -17.47
C ARG A 75 -1.56 -0.22 -16.16
N PRO A 76 -2.20 0.18 -15.03
CA PRO A 76 -1.57 0.19 -13.71
C PRO A 76 -0.91 -1.14 -13.31
N LEU A 77 -1.59 -2.28 -13.52
CA LEU A 77 -1.05 -3.58 -13.12
C LEU A 77 0.17 -3.99 -13.97
N LEU A 78 0.12 -3.79 -15.28
CA LEU A 78 1.28 -4.03 -16.15
C LEU A 78 2.46 -3.14 -15.76
N PHE A 79 2.20 -1.88 -15.41
CA PHE A 79 3.22 -0.97 -14.91
C PHE A 79 3.89 -1.51 -13.64
N LEU A 80 3.10 -2.00 -12.68
CA LEU A 80 3.60 -2.54 -11.42
C LEU A 80 4.45 -3.82 -11.60
N VAL A 81 4.21 -4.62 -12.63
CA VAL A 81 5.10 -5.75 -12.99
C VAL A 81 6.51 -5.25 -13.33
N ILE A 82 6.63 -4.13 -14.06
CA ILE A 82 7.94 -3.52 -14.39
C ILE A 82 8.59 -2.93 -13.13
N VAL A 83 7.80 -2.28 -12.26
CA VAL A 83 8.29 -1.77 -10.98
C VAL A 83 8.82 -2.88 -10.08
N ALA A 84 8.08 -4.00 -9.96
CA ALA A 84 8.51 -5.16 -9.21
C ALA A 84 9.87 -5.69 -9.70
N ALA A 85 10.07 -5.76 -11.03
CA ALA A 85 11.35 -6.18 -11.61
C ALA A 85 12.48 -5.21 -11.27
N LEU A 86 12.25 -3.91 -11.46
CA LEU A 86 13.21 -2.84 -11.15
C LEU A 86 13.60 -2.81 -9.67
N TYR A 87 12.64 -3.01 -8.77
CA TYR A 87 12.86 -3.07 -7.33
C TYR A 87 13.64 -4.33 -6.92
N THR A 88 13.26 -5.49 -7.45
CA THR A 88 13.84 -6.78 -7.07
C THR A 88 15.26 -6.98 -7.61
N CYS A 89 15.51 -6.56 -8.86
CA CYS A 89 16.80 -6.70 -9.51
C CYS A 89 17.02 -5.58 -10.53
N THR A 90 17.43 -4.41 -10.03
CA THR A 90 17.56 -3.17 -10.83
C THR A 90 18.50 -3.35 -12.02
N GLU A 91 19.73 -3.83 -11.80
CA GLU A 91 20.75 -3.99 -12.86
C GLU A 91 20.29 -4.90 -14.00
N LEU A 92 19.72 -6.06 -13.67
CA LEU A 92 19.19 -6.99 -14.67
C LEU A 92 18.04 -6.35 -15.46
N SER A 93 17.15 -5.67 -14.75
CA SER A 93 15.97 -5.04 -15.34
C SER A 93 16.36 -3.92 -16.30
N LEU A 94 17.29 -3.03 -15.91
CA LEU A 94 17.81 -1.97 -16.76
C LEU A 94 18.42 -2.53 -18.06
N ASN A 95 19.16 -3.62 -17.99
CA ASN A 95 19.76 -4.26 -19.17
C ASN A 95 18.71 -4.70 -20.20
N TYR A 96 17.55 -5.20 -19.77
CA TYR A 96 16.48 -5.63 -20.68
C TYR A 96 15.55 -4.50 -21.10
N ILE A 97 15.32 -3.53 -20.23
CA ILE A 97 14.58 -2.29 -20.58
C ILE A 97 15.32 -1.56 -21.70
N HIS A 98 16.65 -1.45 -21.65
CA HIS A 98 17.40 -0.82 -22.74
C HIS A 98 17.42 -1.63 -24.05
N GLN A 99 17.26 -2.96 -23.99
CA GLN A 99 17.24 -3.79 -25.21
C GLN A 99 15.99 -3.57 -26.09
N ILE A 100 14.91 -3.07 -25.51
CA ILE A 100 13.68 -2.78 -26.27
C ILE A 100 13.61 -1.33 -26.76
N ALA A 101 14.60 -0.50 -26.41
CA ALA A 101 14.64 0.89 -26.80
C ALA A 101 14.66 1.02 -28.33
N GLU A 102 13.72 1.79 -28.88
CA GLU A 102 13.84 2.24 -30.26
C GLU A 102 14.97 3.28 -30.38
N PRO A 103 15.56 3.47 -31.58
CA PRO A 103 16.58 4.49 -31.79
C PRO A 103 16.09 5.87 -31.31
N ASN A 104 16.85 6.50 -30.41
CA ASN A 104 16.56 7.80 -29.78
C ASN A 104 15.41 7.82 -28.76
N GLN A 105 14.95 6.68 -28.26
CA GLN A 105 14.05 6.61 -27.12
C GLN A 105 14.76 6.01 -25.91
N ASN A 106 14.54 6.58 -24.73
CA ASN A 106 14.92 5.97 -23.47
C ASN A 106 13.65 5.40 -22.82
N PRO A 107 13.46 4.07 -22.76
CA PRO A 107 12.27 3.47 -22.15
C PRO A 107 12.10 3.83 -20.67
N LEU A 108 13.16 4.25 -19.97
CA LEU A 108 13.06 4.75 -18.60
C LEU A 108 12.38 6.13 -18.53
N ASP A 109 12.50 6.96 -19.57
CA ASP A 109 11.76 8.21 -19.66
C ASP A 109 10.26 7.92 -19.78
N TYR A 110 9.89 6.97 -20.65
CA TYR A 110 8.53 6.48 -20.76
C TYR A 110 8.00 5.92 -19.43
N ILE A 111 8.77 5.06 -18.75
CA ILE A 111 8.37 4.50 -17.44
C ILE A 111 8.15 5.62 -16.40
N CYS A 112 9.01 6.63 -16.37
CA CYS A 112 8.90 7.74 -15.44
C CYS A 112 7.69 8.63 -15.74
N GLU A 113 7.41 8.91 -17.01
CA GLU A 113 6.24 9.67 -17.45
C GLU A 113 4.94 8.92 -17.16
N GLU A 114 4.91 7.63 -17.51
CA GLU A 114 3.79 6.73 -17.26
C GLU A 114 3.46 6.65 -15.76
N LEU A 115 4.47 6.56 -14.89
CA LEU A 115 4.27 6.60 -13.44
C LEU A 115 3.52 7.86 -13.00
N VAL A 116 3.94 9.02 -13.52
CA VAL A 116 3.33 10.31 -13.18
C VAL A 116 1.89 10.39 -13.69
N GLU A 117 1.59 9.80 -14.85
CA GLU A 117 0.24 9.74 -15.40
C GLU A 117 -0.69 8.77 -14.64
N LEU A 118 -0.12 7.68 -14.10
CA LEU A 118 -0.85 6.64 -13.37
C LEU A 118 -1.01 6.95 -11.87
N ASN A 119 -0.44 8.04 -11.35
CA ASN A 119 -0.35 8.31 -9.91
C ASN A 119 -1.68 8.26 -9.12
N LYS A 120 -2.82 8.49 -9.79
CA LYS A 120 -4.18 8.44 -9.21
C LYS A 120 -4.96 7.17 -9.57
N LYS A 121 -4.38 6.28 -10.39
CA LYS A 121 -5.03 5.07 -10.91
C LYS A 121 -4.59 3.77 -10.21
N PHE A 122 -3.67 3.86 -9.25
CA PHE A 122 -3.30 2.71 -8.43
C PHE A 122 -4.36 2.48 -7.35
N GLU A 123 -4.95 1.29 -7.37
CA GLU A 123 -5.98 0.83 -6.42
C GLU A 123 -5.41 -0.26 -5.53
N GLY A 124 -5.83 -0.30 -4.26
CA GLY A 124 -5.26 -1.20 -3.26
C GLY A 124 -4.08 -0.62 -2.47
N ILE A 125 -3.78 -1.20 -1.30
CA ILE A 125 -2.68 -0.78 -0.44
C ILE A 125 -1.36 -1.28 -1.02
N HIS A 126 -1.32 -2.54 -1.44
CA HIS A 126 -0.14 -3.17 -2.02
C HIS A 126 0.35 -2.38 -3.24
N ASN A 127 -0.54 -2.18 -4.20
CA ASN A 127 -0.21 -1.54 -5.47
C ASN A 127 0.32 -0.11 -5.28
N ARG A 128 -0.27 0.66 -4.36
CA ARG A 128 0.21 2.01 -4.01
C ARG A 128 1.58 1.99 -3.33
N ARG A 129 1.81 1.06 -2.40
CA ARG A 129 3.15 0.85 -1.80
C ARG A 129 4.17 0.53 -2.88
N LEU A 130 3.89 -0.45 -3.75
CA LEU A 130 4.81 -0.87 -4.79
C LEU A 130 5.14 0.26 -5.78
N ALA A 131 4.14 1.05 -6.21
CA ALA A 131 4.35 2.22 -7.06
C ALA A 131 5.34 3.23 -6.44
N LEU A 132 5.23 3.51 -5.13
CA LEU A 132 6.12 4.40 -4.40
C LEU A 132 7.56 3.85 -4.31
N PHE A 133 7.73 2.53 -4.12
CA PHE A 133 9.05 1.91 -4.23
C PHE A 133 9.64 2.09 -5.64
N GLY A 134 8.81 2.00 -6.68
CA GLY A 134 9.20 2.31 -8.06
C GLY A 134 9.76 3.72 -8.21
N ILE A 135 9.08 4.73 -7.65
CA ILE A 135 9.58 6.12 -7.63
C ILE A 135 10.95 6.18 -6.97
N CYS A 136 11.09 5.56 -5.80
CA CYS A 136 12.33 5.57 -5.05
C CYS A 136 13.49 4.95 -5.85
N VAL A 137 13.26 3.79 -6.49
CA VAL A 137 14.25 3.15 -7.36
C VAL A 137 14.70 4.10 -8.48
N LEU A 138 13.78 4.81 -9.13
CA LEU A 138 14.13 5.75 -10.20
C LEU A 138 14.99 6.93 -9.70
N PHE A 139 14.71 7.47 -8.50
CA PHE A 139 15.55 8.51 -7.89
C PHE A 139 16.95 8.00 -7.52
N LEU A 140 17.05 6.73 -7.08
CA LEU A 140 18.32 6.11 -6.71
C LEU A 140 19.23 5.78 -7.90
N LEU A 141 18.71 5.77 -9.13
CA LEU A 141 19.51 5.52 -10.32
C LEU A 141 20.69 6.51 -10.45
N PRO A 142 21.83 6.07 -11.00
CA PRO A 142 22.93 6.97 -11.34
C PRO A 142 22.50 7.95 -12.42
N SER A 143 23.10 9.15 -12.45
CA SER A 143 22.69 10.25 -13.35
C SER A 143 22.78 9.86 -14.84
N SER A 144 23.58 8.85 -15.19
CA SER A 144 23.67 8.29 -16.55
C SER A 144 22.50 7.41 -16.98
N ALA A 145 21.77 6.83 -16.04
CA ALA A 145 20.62 5.94 -16.30
C ALA A 145 19.29 6.54 -15.77
N ARG A 146 19.36 7.62 -14.99
CA ARG A 146 18.19 8.27 -14.42
C ARG A 146 17.30 8.89 -15.52
N PRO A 147 15.98 8.75 -15.44
CA PRO A 147 15.05 9.41 -16.36
C PRO A 147 15.28 10.92 -16.49
N THR A 148 15.16 11.41 -17.72
CA THR A 148 15.26 12.83 -18.09
C THR A 148 14.29 13.69 -17.29
N LEU A 149 13.09 13.19 -17.01
CA LEU A 149 12.10 13.91 -16.21
C LEU A 149 12.61 14.23 -14.80
N ILE A 150 13.36 13.34 -14.15
CA ILE A 150 13.93 13.60 -12.82
C ILE A 150 15.06 14.62 -12.91
N ASN A 151 15.84 14.62 -13.99
CA ASN A 151 16.92 15.59 -14.19
C ASN A 151 16.41 17.00 -14.54
N THR A 152 15.23 17.10 -15.16
CA THR A 152 14.71 18.38 -15.68
C THR A 152 13.59 18.96 -14.83
N ASN A 153 12.74 18.12 -14.24
CA ASN A 153 11.62 18.52 -13.41
C ASN A 153 11.31 17.47 -12.31
N PRO A 154 12.23 17.28 -11.34
CA PRO A 154 12.06 16.30 -10.27
C PRO A 154 10.82 16.58 -9.40
N ARG A 155 10.38 17.85 -9.32
CA ARG A 155 9.17 18.26 -8.60
C ARG A 155 7.92 17.55 -9.10
N LYS A 156 7.78 17.36 -10.41
CA LYS A 156 6.60 16.67 -10.98
C LYS A 156 6.51 15.23 -10.48
N VAL A 157 7.65 14.57 -10.31
CA VAL A 157 7.73 13.20 -9.78
C VAL A 157 7.47 13.19 -8.27
N LEU A 158 7.96 14.20 -7.53
CA LEU A 158 7.63 14.39 -6.12
C LEU A 158 6.12 14.59 -5.91
N GLU A 159 5.48 15.47 -6.69
CA GLU A 159 4.02 15.69 -6.62
C GLU A 159 3.22 14.41 -6.90
N ALA A 160 3.67 13.60 -7.87
CA ALA A 160 3.08 12.29 -8.12
C ALA A 160 3.25 11.33 -6.92
N SER A 161 4.43 11.33 -6.27
CA SER A 161 4.65 10.53 -5.06
C SER A 161 3.74 10.95 -3.90
N LEU A 162 3.56 12.26 -3.69
CA LEU A 162 2.69 12.79 -2.64
C LEU A 162 1.24 12.39 -2.88
N ALA A 163 0.74 12.49 -4.11
CA ALA A 163 -0.61 12.03 -4.44
C ALA A 163 -0.83 10.53 -4.15
N ILE A 164 0.18 9.68 -4.41
CA ILE A 164 0.10 8.26 -4.08
C ILE A 164 0.14 8.04 -2.56
N PHE A 165 0.98 8.78 -1.83
CA PHE A 165 1.04 8.73 -0.37
C PHE A 165 -0.27 9.14 0.29
N ASP A 166 -0.89 10.23 -0.15
CA ASP A 166 -2.18 10.69 0.39
C ASP A 166 -3.25 9.61 0.22
N ASN A 167 -3.32 9.00 -0.96
CA ASN A 167 -4.24 7.89 -1.23
C ASN A 167 -3.91 6.64 -0.40
N LEU A 168 -2.63 6.34 -0.19
CA LEU A 168 -2.19 5.22 0.65
C LEU A 168 -2.56 5.44 2.12
N GLN A 169 -2.33 6.64 2.66
CA GLN A 169 -2.67 6.97 4.05
C GLN A 169 -4.18 6.88 4.30
N ARG A 170 -4.99 7.36 3.36
CA ARG A 170 -6.45 7.17 3.42
C ARG A 170 -6.82 5.68 3.40
N ALA A 171 -6.18 4.88 2.57
CA ALA A 171 -6.40 3.42 2.51
C ALA A 171 -6.10 2.71 3.82
N LEU A 172 -4.94 3.01 4.42
CA LEU A 172 -4.51 2.44 5.68
C LEU A 172 -5.47 2.82 6.81
N LYS A 173 -5.94 4.07 6.84
CA LYS A 173 -6.91 4.54 7.84
C LYS A 173 -8.25 3.80 7.73
N THR A 174 -8.78 3.64 6.51
CA THR A 174 -10.02 2.89 6.28
C THR A 174 -9.86 1.42 6.68
N GLN A 175 -8.75 0.78 6.32
CA GLN A 175 -8.47 -0.60 6.71
C GLN A 175 -8.42 -0.75 8.24
N ALA A 176 -7.80 0.19 8.96
CA ALA A 176 -7.73 0.17 10.42
C ALA A 176 -9.11 0.35 11.06
N GLN A 177 -9.97 1.22 10.50
CA GLN A 177 -11.33 1.42 10.99
C GLN A 177 -12.18 0.15 10.81
N ASN A 178 -12.14 -0.47 9.64
CA ASN A 178 -12.89 -1.69 9.36
C ASN A 178 -12.51 -2.83 10.30
N ARG A 179 -11.22 -2.99 10.63
CA ARG A 179 -10.75 -4.00 11.60
C ARG A 179 -11.28 -3.76 13.02
N LYS A 180 -11.37 -2.50 13.44
CA LYS A 180 -11.94 -2.14 14.76
C LYS A 180 -13.44 -2.42 14.83
N ASP A 181 -14.16 -2.12 13.76
CA ASP A 181 -15.61 -2.34 13.69
C ASP A 181 -15.95 -3.84 13.67
N GLU A 182 -15.10 -4.68 13.07
CA GLU A 182 -15.23 -6.15 13.10
C GLU A 182 -14.87 -6.76 14.47
N SER A 183 -13.92 -6.15 15.21
CA SER A 183 -13.51 -6.61 16.54
C SER A 183 -14.38 -6.07 17.69
N GLY A 184 -15.21 -5.04 17.45
CA GLY A 184 -16.00 -4.34 18.47
C GLY A 184 -17.34 -4.98 18.84
N SER A 185 -17.60 -6.24 18.48
CA SER A 185 -18.86 -6.94 18.78
C SER A 185 -18.87 -7.68 20.13
N GLU A 186 -17.79 -7.64 20.91
CA GLU A 186 -17.75 -8.18 22.27
C GLU A 186 -17.10 -7.17 23.21
N GLU A 187 -17.85 -6.14 23.64
CA GLU A 187 -17.80 -5.55 24.99
C GLU A 187 -18.45 -4.15 25.00
N SER A 188 -19.74 -4.09 25.34
CA SER A 188 -20.28 -3.08 26.27
C SER A 188 -21.81 -3.20 26.35
N GLU A 189 -22.32 -3.95 27.32
CA GLU A 189 -23.50 -3.53 28.10
C GLU A 189 -23.37 -4.18 29.48
N ALA A 190 -22.41 -3.69 30.25
CA ALA A 190 -22.45 -3.78 31.71
C ALA A 190 -22.93 -2.44 32.26
N GLU A 191 -23.78 -2.55 33.29
CA GLU A 191 -24.47 -1.50 34.06
C GLU A 191 -25.78 -0.99 33.41
N SER A 192 -26.97 -1.03 34.03
CA SER A 192 -27.29 -0.86 35.45
C SER A 192 -28.75 -1.24 35.76
N ASP A 193 -29.01 -1.51 37.05
CA ASP A 193 -30.23 -1.17 37.83
C ASP A 193 -31.18 -2.31 38.32
N ASP A 194 -30.85 -2.83 39.50
CA ASP A 194 -31.57 -2.77 40.79
C ASP A 194 -33.05 -3.23 41.00
N GLU A 195 -33.23 -3.88 42.17
CA GLU A 195 -34.41 -4.25 42.97
C GLU A 195 -35.46 -5.31 42.48
N GLY A 196 -35.65 -6.36 43.30
CA GLY A 196 -36.82 -7.24 43.24
C GLY A 196 -36.73 -8.62 43.90
N ASP A 197 -36.78 -8.67 45.24
CA ASP A 197 -36.88 -9.87 46.10
C ASP A 197 -38.00 -10.88 45.71
N THR A 198 -37.72 -12.19 45.76
CA THR A 198 -38.59 -13.26 46.36
C THR A 198 -38.01 -14.69 46.26
N VAL A 199 -37.39 -15.14 47.36
CA VAL A 199 -37.57 -16.42 48.09
C VAL A 199 -37.78 -17.78 47.34
N ALA A 200 -36.72 -18.62 47.43
CA ALA A 200 -36.67 -20.04 47.87
C ALA A 200 -36.93 -21.28 46.95
N LYS A 201 -35.84 -22.07 46.84
CA LYS A 201 -35.63 -23.53 47.12
C LYS A 201 -35.27 -24.49 45.95
N PRO A 202 -34.45 -25.53 46.24
CA PRO A 202 -33.47 -26.13 45.31
C PRO A 202 -33.84 -27.53 44.82
N LYS A 203 -33.14 -28.06 43.79
CA LYS A 203 -32.92 -29.52 43.59
C LYS A 203 -31.87 -29.89 42.50
N LYS A 204 -30.75 -30.43 42.99
CA LYS A 204 -29.88 -31.55 42.56
C LYS A 204 -29.94 -32.16 41.13
N GLY A 205 -28.73 -32.36 40.59
CA GLY A 205 -28.28 -33.48 39.71
C GLY A 205 -27.98 -33.04 38.26
N ALA A 206 -26.91 -33.42 37.54
CA ALA A 206 -25.88 -34.43 37.72
C ALA A 206 -24.67 -34.19 36.77
N ARG A 207 -23.45 -34.50 37.28
CA ARG A 207 -22.27 -35.14 36.64
C ARG A 207 -21.95 -34.95 35.12
N HIS A 208 -20.80 -34.35 34.82
CA HIS A 208 -19.56 -34.95 34.22
C HIS A 208 -18.53 -33.84 33.92
N ARG A 209 -17.39 -33.76 34.63
CA ARG A 209 -16.05 -34.34 34.35
C ARG A 209 -15.30 -33.76 33.12
N LYS A 210 -14.59 -32.64 33.38
CA LYS A 210 -13.18 -32.30 33.10
C LYS A 210 -12.45 -32.80 31.81
N VAL A 211 -11.94 -31.78 31.07
CA VAL A 211 -10.53 -31.61 30.56
C VAL A 211 -10.24 -32.38 29.26
N GLN A 212 -9.76 -31.83 28.12
CA GLN A 212 -8.76 -30.77 27.82
C GLN A 212 -9.11 -30.07 26.48
N SER A 213 -8.88 -28.76 26.38
CA SER A 213 -8.30 -28.16 25.18
C SER A 213 -7.42 -27.03 25.67
N GLU A 214 -6.12 -27.23 25.49
CA GLU A 214 -5.07 -26.29 25.88
C GLU A 214 -5.30 -24.96 25.17
N HIS A 215 -5.43 -23.93 25.99
CA HIS A 215 -5.25 -22.54 25.66
C HIS A 215 -3.81 -22.39 25.17
N LEU A 216 -3.60 -22.19 23.88
CA LEU A 216 -2.42 -21.49 23.41
C LEU A 216 -2.83 -20.04 23.26
N SER A 217 -2.48 -19.29 24.30
CA SER A 217 -2.29 -17.85 24.31
C SER A 217 -1.25 -17.44 23.26
N ASP A 218 -1.60 -16.42 22.47
CA ASP A 218 -0.74 -15.56 21.65
C ASP A 218 -1.68 -14.41 21.24
N ASP A 219 -1.88 -13.27 21.91
CA ASP A 219 -1.06 -12.36 22.74
C ASP A 219 0.24 -11.88 22.11
N GLU A 220 0.14 -11.22 20.95
CA GLU A 220 0.83 -9.95 20.65
C GLU A 220 0.04 -9.13 19.59
N ASP A 221 -1.26 -8.86 19.84
CA ASP A 221 -2.11 -7.95 19.05
C ASP A 221 -2.31 -6.60 19.79
N GLU A 222 -1.21 -5.97 20.24
CA GLU A 222 -1.27 -4.59 20.73
C GLU A 222 -0.71 -3.64 19.66
N ILE A 223 -1.57 -3.26 18.71
CA ILE A 223 -1.38 -1.99 17.99
C ILE A 223 -1.57 -0.88 19.02
N ASP A 224 -0.46 -0.30 19.46
CA ASP A 224 -0.37 0.76 20.48
C ASP A 224 -1.48 1.81 20.33
N GLU A 225 -2.31 1.96 21.37
CA GLU A 225 -3.36 2.96 21.52
C GLU A 225 -2.86 4.39 21.16
N MET A 226 -1.56 4.68 21.33
CA MET A 226 -0.98 5.98 20.94
C MET A 226 -0.82 6.19 19.43
N SER A 227 -0.60 5.13 18.63
CA SER A 227 -0.62 5.24 17.16
C SER A 227 -2.03 5.53 16.66
N LEU A 228 -3.05 5.02 17.38
CA LEU A 228 -4.45 5.29 17.12
C LEU A 228 -4.84 6.73 17.50
N ASP A 229 -4.34 7.22 18.63
CA ASP A 229 -4.55 8.61 19.07
C ASP A 229 -3.92 9.62 18.11
N TYR A 230 -2.80 9.30 17.47
CA TYR A 230 -2.18 10.18 16.47
C TYR A 230 -2.99 10.28 15.18
N ILE A 231 -3.53 9.16 14.69
CA ILE A 231 -4.41 9.11 13.51
C ILE A 231 -5.74 9.82 13.80
N ASP A 232 -6.27 9.69 15.02
CA ASP A 232 -7.48 10.38 15.47
C ASP A 232 -7.26 11.89 15.70
N ALA A 233 -6.10 12.28 16.26
CA ALA A 233 -5.73 13.69 16.42
C ALA A 233 -5.57 14.41 15.07
N MET A 234 -4.99 13.75 14.08
CA MET A 234 -4.92 14.23 12.69
C MET A 234 -6.33 14.36 12.07
N ALA A 235 -7.24 13.43 12.36
CA ALA A 235 -8.63 13.49 11.89
C ALA A 235 -9.42 14.66 12.50
N LYS A 236 -9.18 14.97 13.78
CA LYS A 236 -9.84 16.07 14.49
C LYS A 236 -9.33 17.45 14.07
N GLU A 237 -8.07 17.56 13.68
CA GLU A 237 -7.50 18.84 13.21
C GLU A 237 -8.02 19.22 11.81
N CYS A 238 -8.18 18.26 10.89
CA CYS A 238 -8.77 18.51 9.57
C CYS A 238 -10.24 18.97 9.62
N LYS A 239 -11.01 18.55 10.64
CA LYS A 239 -12.40 19.02 10.83
C LYS A 239 -12.50 20.46 11.34
N ARG A 240 -11.46 20.99 12.00
CA ARG A 240 -11.50 22.35 12.58
C ARG A 240 -11.15 23.46 11.59
N ILE A 241 -10.41 23.14 10.52
CA ILE A 241 -9.97 24.14 9.53
C ILE A 241 -11.09 24.47 8.51
N GLY A 242 -12.16 23.68 8.48
CA GLY A 242 -13.34 23.90 7.61
C GLY A 242 -14.46 24.77 8.20
N GLY A 243 -14.28 25.38 9.36
CA GLY A 243 -15.36 26.11 10.02
C GLY A 243 -14.89 27.28 10.87
N ASP A 244 -14.77 28.46 10.24
CA ASP A 244 -15.10 29.70 10.94
C ASP A 244 -15.44 30.83 9.95
N SER A 245 -16.75 30.98 9.67
CA SER A 245 -17.36 32.27 9.39
C SER A 245 -18.84 32.20 9.73
N ASP A 246 -19.19 32.88 10.82
CA ASP A 246 -20.50 33.13 11.43
C ASP A 246 -21.76 33.08 10.53
N GLY A 247 -22.82 32.46 11.07
CA GLY A 247 -24.18 33.02 10.98
C GLY A 247 -25.33 32.11 10.53
N ASN A 248 -26.03 31.53 11.52
CA ASN A 248 -27.50 31.36 11.58
C ASN A 248 -28.24 30.53 10.50
N GLY A 249 -28.89 29.45 10.94
CA GLY A 249 -30.12 28.91 10.34
C GLY A 249 -30.00 27.43 9.99
N GLY A 250 -30.78 26.59 10.67
CA GLY A 250 -30.81 25.16 10.41
C GLY A 250 -31.37 24.82 9.04
N ASP A 251 -30.90 23.72 8.49
CA ASP A 251 -31.73 22.69 7.90
C ASP A 251 -30.89 21.43 7.73
N ASP A 252 -31.56 20.29 7.80
CA ASP A 252 -31.02 18.95 7.69
C ASP A 252 -30.12 18.79 6.44
N ASN A 253 -28.86 18.38 6.64
CA ASN A 253 -28.08 17.76 5.58
C ASN A 253 -27.30 16.56 6.12
N ASP A 254 -28.06 15.53 6.47
CA ASP A 254 -27.60 14.16 6.62
C ASP A 254 -27.38 13.58 5.20
N SER A 255 -26.31 14.03 4.55
CA SER A 255 -25.85 13.51 3.26
C SER A 255 -24.42 13.97 3.01
N ASP A 256 -23.46 13.12 3.35
CA ASP A 256 -22.24 12.88 2.54
C ASP A 256 -21.31 11.77 3.11
N SER A 257 -21.81 10.84 3.91
CA SER A 257 -21.03 9.67 4.35
C SER A 257 -21.01 8.51 3.34
N ALA A 258 -21.85 8.53 2.30
CA ALA A 258 -22.07 7.36 1.43
C ALA A 258 -21.30 7.40 0.10
N ILE A 259 -20.65 8.52 -0.24
CA ILE A 259 -20.02 8.71 -1.56
C ILE A 259 -18.50 8.48 -1.52
N GLU A 260 -17.85 8.49 -0.34
CA GLU A 260 -16.41 8.16 -0.20
C GLU A 260 -16.16 6.68 0.13
N SER A 261 -17.18 5.81 0.07
CA SER A 261 -17.00 4.37 0.26
C SER A 261 -16.62 3.62 -1.02
N SER A 262 -16.89 4.18 -2.21
CA SER A 262 -16.65 3.51 -3.50
C SER A 262 -15.25 3.75 -4.08
N PHE A 263 -14.45 4.64 -3.49
CA PHE A 263 -13.06 4.88 -3.90
C PHE A 263 -12.06 3.92 -3.21
N PHE A 264 -12.56 3.05 -2.32
CA PHE A 264 -11.77 2.16 -1.45
C PHE A 264 -12.05 0.68 -1.69
N GLU A 265 -12.31 0.28 -2.93
CA GLU A 265 -12.48 -1.14 -3.25
C GLU A 265 -11.16 -1.89 -3.03
N GLU A 266 -11.13 -2.75 -2.02
CA GLU A 266 -10.26 -3.93 -2.04
C GLU A 266 -10.53 -4.67 -3.35
N THR A 267 -9.70 -4.43 -4.35
CA THR A 267 -9.83 -5.12 -5.62
C THR A 267 -9.58 -6.61 -5.39
N ASP A 268 -10.23 -7.48 -6.17
CA ASP A 268 -9.96 -8.93 -6.14
C ASP A 268 -8.46 -9.24 -6.34
N THR A 269 -7.67 -8.31 -6.91
CA THR A 269 -6.22 -8.43 -7.08
C THR A 269 -5.41 -8.25 -5.80
N GLU A 270 -5.93 -7.60 -4.77
CA GLU A 270 -5.24 -7.45 -3.47
C GLU A 270 -5.19 -8.78 -2.69
N GLN A 271 -5.96 -9.79 -3.09
CA GLN A 271 -5.87 -11.15 -2.52
C GLN A 271 -4.54 -11.86 -2.83
N PHE A 272 -3.75 -11.31 -3.77
CA PHE A 272 -2.44 -11.84 -4.15
C PHE A 272 -1.32 -11.29 -3.26
N ALA A 273 -1.50 -11.33 -1.94
CA ALA A 273 -0.49 -10.91 -0.98
C ALA A 273 0.85 -11.63 -1.19
N THR A 274 1.93 -10.90 -0.93
CA THR A 274 3.31 -11.37 -1.04
C THR A 274 4.07 -11.06 0.25
N LYS A 275 5.30 -11.58 0.40
CA LYS A 275 6.20 -11.22 1.51
C LYS A 275 6.48 -9.72 1.64
N PHE A 276 6.21 -8.96 0.59
CA PHE A 276 6.28 -7.50 0.60
C PHE A 276 5.20 -6.87 1.50
N ASP A 277 4.10 -7.59 1.71
CA ASP A 277 2.92 -7.15 2.44
C ASP A 277 2.93 -7.55 3.92
N ASP A 278 3.80 -8.49 4.30
CA ASP A 278 3.98 -8.94 5.67
C ASP A 278 4.45 -7.78 6.57
N ASP A 279 4.24 -7.91 7.89
CA ASP A 279 4.62 -6.88 8.88
C ASP A 279 6.14 -6.61 8.92
N ASP A 280 6.93 -7.67 8.67
CA ASP A 280 8.39 -7.59 8.50
C ASP A 280 8.81 -7.14 7.09
N GLY A 281 7.84 -6.83 6.23
CA GLY A 281 8.04 -6.35 4.87
C GLY A 281 8.68 -4.95 4.84
N PRO A 282 9.14 -4.51 3.65
CA PRO A 282 9.80 -3.23 3.53
C PRO A 282 8.82 -2.06 3.73
N ASP A 283 9.20 -1.14 4.61
CA ASP A 283 8.45 0.07 4.90
C ASP A 283 8.72 1.15 3.86
N VAL A 284 7.66 1.55 3.14
CA VAL A 284 7.72 2.52 2.05
C VAL A 284 8.03 3.94 2.53
N PHE A 285 7.56 4.33 3.72
CA PHE A 285 7.81 5.66 4.29
C PHE A 285 9.28 5.80 4.68
N VAL A 286 9.82 4.76 5.31
CA VAL A 286 11.25 4.69 5.66
C VAL A 286 12.11 4.67 4.39
N PHE A 287 11.76 3.84 3.41
CA PHE A 287 12.51 3.73 2.16
C PHE A 287 12.51 5.04 1.36
N PHE A 288 11.36 5.73 1.30
CA PHE A 288 11.25 7.04 0.67
C PHE A 288 12.11 8.08 1.36
N LYS A 289 12.06 8.16 2.70
CA LYS A 289 12.91 9.08 3.48
C LYS A 289 14.39 8.86 3.18
N GLN A 290 14.86 7.62 3.28
CA GLN A 290 16.26 7.26 2.97
C GLN A 290 16.63 7.61 1.54
N THR A 291 15.71 7.43 0.60
CA THR A 291 15.92 7.78 -0.80
C THR A 291 16.07 9.28 -0.99
N MET A 292 15.23 10.09 -0.35
CA MET A 292 15.31 11.55 -0.41
C MET A 292 16.61 12.07 0.23
N GLU A 293 17.03 11.54 1.38
CA GLU A 293 18.30 11.88 2.04
C GLU A 293 19.51 11.55 1.14
N GLN A 294 19.50 10.37 0.50
CA GLN A 294 20.54 10.00 -0.45
C GLN A 294 20.53 10.87 -1.71
N PHE A 295 19.35 11.23 -2.22
CA PHE A 295 19.21 12.09 -3.38
C PHE A 295 19.70 13.50 -3.08
N GLU A 296 19.35 14.07 -1.91
CA GLU A 296 19.88 15.35 -1.44
C GLU A 296 21.41 15.34 -1.33
N SER A 297 21.98 14.28 -0.77
CA SER A 297 23.43 14.16 -0.64
C SER A 297 24.16 14.02 -1.98
N ARG A 298 23.54 13.35 -2.96
CA ARG A 298 24.17 13.08 -4.28
C ARG A 298 23.95 14.23 -5.27
N GLU A 299 22.80 14.90 -5.20
CA GLU A 299 22.30 15.85 -6.19
C GLU A 299 21.67 17.10 -5.51
N PRO A 300 22.44 17.87 -4.72
CA PRO A 300 21.89 18.92 -3.86
C PRO A 300 21.16 20.03 -4.64
N GLU A 301 21.62 20.37 -5.85
CA GLU A 301 20.98 21.39 -6.68
C GLU A 301 19.62 20.93 -7.22
N LEU A 302 19.52 19.67 -7.68
CA LEU A 302 18.26 19.09 -8.13
C LEU A 302 17.28 18.93 -6.98
N PHE A 303 17.76 18.51 -5.80
CA PHE A 303 16.95 18.41 -4.60
C PHE A 303 16.40 19.77 -4.18
N ALA A 304 17.24 20.81 -4.11
CA ALA A 304 16.80 22.17 -3.80
C ALA A 304 15.77 22.69 -4.81
N GLY A 305 15.97 22.40 -6.10
CA GLY A 305 15.00 22.72 -7.16
C GLY A 305 13.69 21.92 -7.08
N MET A 306 13.73 20.72 -6.52
CA MET A 306 12.57 19.86 -6.29
C MET A 306 11.68 20.38 -5.16
N VAL A 307 12.28 20.76 -4.02
CA VAL A 307 11.54 21.14 -2.80
C VAL A 307 11.39 22.65 -2.59
N GLY A 308 12.11 23.49 -3.33
CA GLY A 308 11.96 24.96 -3.24
C GLY A 308 10.63 25.44 -3.84
N ASN A 309 10.07 26.57 -3.41
CA ASN A 309 8.88 27.20 -4.03
C ASN A 309 7.69 26.25 -4.32
N LEU A 310 7.43 25.27 -3.44
CA LEU A 310 6.26 24.41 -3.55
C LEU A 310 4.98 25.24 -3.40
N SER A 311 3.88 24.80 -4.02
CA SER A 311 2.56 25.34 -3.70
C SER A 311 2.23 25.05 -2.23
N THR A 312 1.31 25.81 -1.64
CA THR A 312 0.90 25.61 -0.25
C THR A 312 0.41 24.17 -0.02
N GLU A 313 -0.43 23.65 -0.92
CA GLU A 313 -0.97 22.29 -0.85
C GLU A 313 0.14 21.21 -0.91
N THR A 314 1.08 21.34 -1.86
CA THR A 314 2.18 20.38 -2.01
C THR A 314 3.15 20.45 -0.81
N ALA A 315 3.40 21.65 -0.29
CA ALA A 315 4.23 21.86 0.89
C ALA A 315 3.61 21.23 2.15
N GLU A 316 2.30 21.39 2.34
CA GLU A 316 1.55 20.78 3.45
C GLU A 316 1.57 19.25 3.36
N SER A 317 1.32 18.70 2.17
CA SER A 317 1.37 17.25 1.92
C SER A 317 2.76 16.67 2.23
N LEU A 318 3.82 17.34 1.79
CA LEU A 318 5.20 16.96 2.10
C LEU A 318 5.50 17.04 3.61
N GLN A 319 5.03 18.09 4.30
CA GLN A 319 5.21 18.21 5.75
C GLN A 319 4.49 17.10 6.51
N ASN A 320 3.27 16.74 6.10
CA ASN A 320 2.52 15.64 6.69
C ASN A 320 3.24 14.30 6.48
N LEU A 321 3.76 14.06 5.28
CA LEU A 321 4.56 12.87 4.98
C LEU A 321 5.82 12.78 5.86
N ILE A 322 6.53 13.90 6.06
CA ILE A 322 7.72 13.95 6.93
C ILE A 322 7.36 13.62 8.38
N LYS A 323 6.24 14.13 8.89
CA LYS A 323 5.77 13.82 10.26
C LYS A 323 5.53 12.33 10.43
N VAL A 324 4.81 11.70 9.50
CA VAL A 324 4.53 10.25 9.54
C VAL A 324 5.83 9.44 9.45
N SER A 325 6.71 9.79 8.50
CA SER A 325 8.00 9.12 8.32
C SER A 325 8.94 9.28 9.53
N THR A 326 8.77 10.34 10.32
CA THR A 326 9.57 10.60 11.53
C THR A 326 8.98 9.90 12.76
N PHE A 327 7.66 9.84 12.90
CA PHE A 327 6.98 9.13 13.99
C PHE A 327 7.33 7.64 13.99
N GLN A 328 7.39 7.01 12.82
CA GLN A 328 7.78 5.61 12.65
C GLN A 328 9.23 5.34 13.07
N PHE A 329 10.10 6.36 13.00
CA PHE A 329 11.50 6.31 13.44
C PHE A 329 11.65 6.33 14.97
N SER A 330 10.75 7.04 15.68
CA SER A 330 10.70 7.02 17.14
C SER A 330 10.36 5.62 17.67
N PHE A 331 9.48 4.90 16.96
CA PHE A 331 9.07 3.54 17.32
C PHE A 331 10.18 2.51 17.12
N LEU A 332 10.90 2.55 15.99
CA LEU A 332 12.03 1.64 15.72
C LEU A 332 13.22 1.86 16.66
N LYS A 333 13.45 3.10 17.11
CA LYS A 333 14.53 3.42 18.05
C LYS A 333 14.18 3.05 19.49
N LEU A 334 12.91 3.12 19.88
CA LEU A 334 12.43 2.65 21.18
C LEU A 334 12.35 1.11 21.25
N GLY A 335 11.89 0.45 20.18
CA GLY A 335 11.86 -1.02 20.08
C GLY A 335 13.26 -1.66 20.06
N SER A 336 14.24 -1.00 19.43
CA SER A 336 15.64 -1.46 19.43
C SER A 336 16.36 -1.23 20.77
N LEU A 337 15.96 -0.25 21.59
CA LEU A 337 16.53 -0.07 22.93
C LEU A 337 15.89 -1.04 23.94
N ALA A 338 14.59 -1.27 23.85
CA ALA A 338 13.86 -2.20 24.71
C ALA A 338 14.31 -3.67 24.54
N ARG A 339 14.67 -4.10 23.32
CA ARG A 339 15.25 -5.44 23.10
C ARG A 339 16.70 -5.60 23.58
N SER A 340 17.44 -4.50 23.77
CA SER A 340 18.83 -4.57 24.26
C SER A 340 18.96 -4.60 25.80
N GLU A 341 17.91 -4.18 26.52
CA GLU A 341 17.86 -4.25 27.98
C GLU A 341 17.26 -5.57 28.51
N ALA A 342 16.60 -6.36 27.66
CA ALA A 342 16.05 -7.66 28.01
C ALA A 342 17.06 -8.83 27.91
N ASP A 343 18.19 -8.65 27.23
CA ASP A 343 19.28 -9.65 27.11
C ASP A 343 20.41 -9.46 28.13
N ILE A 344 20.22 -8.55 29.10
CA ILE A 344 21.11 -8.38 30.26
C ILE A 344 20.27 -8.45 31.55
N SER A 345 19.67 -9.62 31.82
CA SER A 345 19.23 -10.00 33.17
C SER A 345 19.46 -11.48 33.44
#